data_AF-A0A831KT55-F1
#
_entry.id   AF-A0A831KT55-F1
#
_cell.length_a   1.000
_cell.length_b   1.000
_cell.length_c   1.000
_cell.angle_alpha   90.00
_cell.angle_beta   90.00
_cell.angle_gamma   90.00
#
_symmetry.space_group_name_H-M   'P 1'
#
loop_
_entity.id
_entity.type
_entity.pdbx_description
1 polymer ?
#
loop_
_entity_poly.entity_id
_entity_poly.type
_entity_poly.pdbx_seq_one_letter_code
_entity_poly.pdbx_strand_id
1 'polypeptide(L)'
;MDKPIEPPGDDFNIRCPRLGHQIFFSYCIVENYGEPCFKIVDCWHRHFDVEAYLQKHLSPDQWDKLVSRPPKPKVLSLVELIEQAKKRKKETE
;
A
#
# COMPACT_ATOMS: atom_id res chain seq x y z
N MET A 1 26.37 2.54 6.28
CA MET A 1 26.17 2.81 4.85
C MET A 1 24.81 3.45 4.73
N ASP A 2 24.78 4.78 4.73
CA ASP A 2 23.54 5.54 4.60
C ASP A 2 23.02 5.37 3.17
N LYS A 3 21.77 4.92 3.04
CA LYS A 3 21.10 4.82 1.74
C LYS A 3 20.68 6.22 1.29
N PRO A 4 20.60 6.48 -0.03
CA PRO A 4 20.01 7.72 -0.51
C PRO A 4 18.55 7.81 -0.06
N ILE A 5 18.08 9.01 0.29
CA ILE A 5 16.67 9.25 0.65
C ILE A 5 15.81 9.43 -0.61
N GLU A 6 16.40 9.96 -1.68
CA GLU A 6 15.66 10.18 -2.92
C GLU A 6 15.43 8.85 -3.66
N PRO A 7 14.23 8.65 -4.25
CA PRO A 7 13.91 7.44 -4.95
C PRO A 7 14.71 7.33 -6.26
N PRO A 8 14.87 6.11 -6.79
CA PRO A 8 15.35 5.91 -8.15
C PRO A 8 14.47 6.64 -9.19
N GLY A 9 15.07 7.01 -10.32
CA GLY A 9 14.38 7.67 -11.43
C GLY A 9 13.39 6.74 -12.16
N ASP A 10 12.69 7.31 -13.16
CA ASP A 10 11.69 6.61 -13.98
C ASP A 10 12.30 5.58 -14.97
N ASP A 11 13.61 5.35 -14.92
CA ASP A 11 14.32 4.28 -15.61
C ASP A 11 14.46 3.02 -14.74
N PHE A 12 14.19 3.12 -13.44
CA PHE A 12 14.35 2.03 -12.48
C PHE A 12 13.01 1.41 -12.10
N ASN A 13 12.82 0.13 -12.43
CA ASN A 13 11.62 -0.63 -12.10
C ASN A 13 11.95 -1.88 -11.29
N ILE A 14 10.96 -2.31 -10.50
CA ILE A 14 10.99 -3.58 -9.76
C ILE A 14 9.73 -4.39 -10.04
N ARG A 15 9.83 -5.72 -9.89
CA ARG A 15 8.67 -6.59 -10.07
C ARG A 15 7.72 -6.44 -8.89
N CYS A 16 6.49 -6.01 -9.15
CA CYS A 16 5.45 -5.89 -8.14
C CYS A 16 4.96 -7.27 -7.69
N PRO A 17 5.03 -7.63 -6.39
CA PRO A 17 4.48 -8.90 -5.90
C PRO A 17 2.94 -8.95 -5.92
N ARG A 18 2.27 -7.79 -5.98
CA ARG A 18 0.79 -7.72 -6.07
C ARG A 18 0.29 -7.89 -7.50
N LEU A 19 0.99 -7.29 -8.46
CA LEU A 19 0.53 -7.18 -9.86
C LEU A 19 1.28 -8.08 -10.84
N GLY A 20 2.39 -8.67 -10.43
CA GLY A 20 3.15 -9.63 -11.23
C GLY A 20 4.08 -9.03 -12.32
N HIS A 21 4.03 -7.72 -12.58
CA HIS A 21 4.81 -7.03 -13.61
C HIS A 21 5.73 -5.93 -13.05
N GLN A 22 6.57 -5.34 -13.92
CA GLN A 22 7.51 -4.28 -13.56
C GLN A 22 6.79 -2.94 -13.35
N ILE A 23 7.10 -2.24 -12.27
CA ILE A 23 6.52 -0.93 -11.94
C ILE A 23 7.60 0.03 -11.42
N PHE A 24 7.31 1.33 -11.56
CA PHE A 24 8.12 2.43 -11.00
C PHE A 24 7.70 2.77 -9.58
N PHE A 25 8.56 3.47 -8.85
CA PHE A 25 8.25 3.98 -7.52
C PHE A 25 7.07 4.97 -7.55
N SER A 26 7.00 5.80 -8.59
CA SER A 26 5.91 6.77 -8.82
C SER A 26 4.52 6.10 -8.83
N TYR A 27 4.40 4.90 -9.41
CA TYR A 27 3.17 4.12 -9.35
C TYR A 27 2.79 3.72 -7.91
N CYS A 28 3.77 3.27 -7.13
CA CYS A 28 3.53 2.82 -5.75
C CYS A 28 3.03 3.94 -4.83
N ILE A 29 3.42 5.20 -5.06
CA ILE A 29 3.03 6.33 -4.20
C ILE A 29 1.54 6.67 -4.31
N VAL A 30 0.90 6.39 -5.45
CA VAL A 30 -0.48 6.84 -5.73
C VAL A 30 -1.48 5.70 -5.89
N GLU A 31 -1.02 4.44 -5.83
CA GLU A 31 -1.83 3.25 -6.16
C GLU A 31 -3.09 3.11 -5.29
N ASN A 32 -3.02 3.47 -4.01
CA ASN A 32 -4.13 3.29 -3.07
C ASN A 32 -5.01 4.55 -3.03
N TYR A 33 -5.70 4.85 -4.13
CA TYR A 33 -6.60 6.01 -4.25
C TYR A 33 -5.90 7.34 -3.93
N GLY A 34 -4.69 7.52 -4.43
CA GLY A 34 -3.86 8.71 -4.17
C GLY A 34 -2.97 8.58 -2.92
N GLU A 35 -2.98 7.43 -2.24
CA GLU A 35 -2.04 7.12 -1.15
C GLU A 35 -1.06 6.01 -1.54
N PRO A 36 0.07 5.90 -0.81
CA PRO A 36 1.03 4.84 -1.04
C PRO A 36 0.47 3.42 -0.86
N CYS A 37 0.96 2.51 -1.67
CA CYS A 37 0.71 1.08 -1.54
C CYS A 37 1.21 0.57 -0.18
N PHE A 38 0.46 -0.32 0.49
CA PHE A 38 0.84 -0.85 1.80
C PHE A 38 2.12 -1.68 1.81
N LYS A 39 2.64 -2.10 0.64
CA LYS A 39 3.91 -2.83 0.53
C LYS A 39 5.09 -1.92 0.15
N ILE A 40 4.89 -0.61 0.05
CA ILE A 40 5.90 0.30 -0.51
C ILE A 40 7.22 0.21 0.26
N VAL A 41 7.18 0.12 1.60
CA VAL A 41 8.38 -0.04 2.44
C VAL A 41 9.06 -1.38 2.15
N ASP A 42 8.32 -2.50 2.25
CA ASP A 42 8.83 -3.85 1.95
C ASP A 42 9.46 -3.98 0.56
N CYS A 43 8.90 -3.29 -0.43
CA CYS A 43 9.36 -3.38 -1.81
C CYS A 43 10.62 -2.53 -2.04
N TRP A 44 10.67 -1.33 -1.46
CA TRP A 44 11.65 -0.31 -1.83
C TRP A 44 12.81 -0.13 -0.83
N HIS A 45 12.71 -0.64 0.40
CA HIS A 45 13.75 -0.47 1.42
C HIS A 45 15.13 -0.98 1.02
N ARG A 46 15.24 -1.91 0.06
CA ARG A 46 16.52 -2.40 -0.47
C ARG A 46 17.18 -1.45 -1.47
N HIS A 47 16.42 -0.55 -2.06
CA HIS A 47 16.86 0.32 -3.15
C HIS A 47 17.25 1.71 -2.65
N PHE A 48 16.53 2.25 -1.67
CA PHE A 48 16.80 3.55 -1.07
C PHE A 48 16.13 3.63 0.33
N ASP A 49 16.34 4.74 1.06
CA ASP A 49 15.69 5.01 2.35
C ASP A 49 14.25 5.50 2.16
N VAL A 50 13.39 4.55 1.80
CA VAL A 50 11.97 4.79 1.54
C VAL A 50 11.21 5.26 2.78
N GLU A 51 11.64 4.87 3.99
CA GLU A 51 10.98 5.31 5.21
C GLU A 51 11.23 6.80 5.45
N ALA A 52 12.48 7.24 5.38
CA ALA A 52 12.83 8.65 5.51
C ALA A 52 12.15 9.50 4.42
N TYR A 53 12.09 8.99 3.18
CA TYR A 53 11.38 9.66 2.10
C TYR A 53 9.89 9.85 2.42
N LEU A 54 9.20 8.77 2.84
CA LEU A 54 7.77 8.83 3.12
C LEU A 54 7.46 9.68 4.34
N GLN A 55 8.25 9.62 5.41
CA GLN A 55 8.08 10.48 6.59
C GLN A 55 8.24 11.98 6.25
N LYS A 56 9.07 12.32 5.26
CA LYS A 56 9.25 13.69 4.78
C LYS A 56 8.09 14.19 3.92
N HIS A 57 7.41 13.29 3.19
CA HIS A 57 6.42 13.66 2.16
C HIS A 57 4.96 13.36 2.54
N LEU A 58 4.73 12.46 3.49
CA LEU A 58 3.39 12.14 3.99
C LEU A 58 3.05 12.98 5.21
N SER A 59 1.76 13.24 5.41
CA SER A 59 1.29 13.72 6.71
C SER A 59 1.48 12.64 7.79
N PRO A 60 1.56 13.02 9.08
CA PRO A 60 1.61 12.06 10.19
C PRO A 60 0.48 11.03 10.13
N ASP A 61 -0.75 11.46 9.84
CA ASP A 61 -1.91 10.56 9.73
C ASP A 61 -1.76 9.55 8.57
N GLN A 62 -1.22 9.99 7.43
CA GLN A 62 -0.98 9.11 6.29
C GLN A 62 0.12 8.10 6.59
N TRP A 63 1.19 8.54 7.26
CA TRP A 63 2.27 7.68 7.71
C TRP A 63 1.76 6.63 8.70
N ASP A 64 1.03 7.06 9.74
CA ASP A 64 0.48 6.18 10.76
C ASP A 64 -0.48 5.15 10.15
N LYS A 65 -1.34 5.57 9.22
CA LYS A 65 -2.23 4.67 8.48
C LYS A 65 -1.46 3.67 7.61
N LEU A 66 -0.32 4.08 7.06
CA LEU A 66 0.52 3.20 6.24
C LEU A 66 1.18 2.11 7.08
N VAL A 67 1.81 2.48 8.20
CA VAL A 67 2.56 1.55 9.06
C VAL A 67 1.68 0.74 10.00
N SER A 68 0.53 1.28 10.41
CA SER A 68 -0.39 0.63 11.35
C SER A 68 -1.39 -0.30 10.67
N ARG A 69 -1.28 -0.54 9.36
CA ARG A 69 -2.21 -1.38 8.60
C ARG A 69 -2.15 -2.83 9.10
N PRO A 70 -3.19 -3.36 9.77
CA PRO A 70 -3.21 -4.77 10.11
C PRO A 70 -3.29 -5.60 8.83
N PRO A 71 -2.61 -6.76 8.76
CA PRO A 71 -2.80 -7.69 7.66
C PRO A 71 -4.28 -8.12 7.69
N LYS A 72 -5.11 -7.61 6.78
CA LYS A 72 -6.53 -8.01 6.71
C LYS A 72 -6.59 -9.52 6.56
N PRO A 73 -7.14 -10.27 7.54
CA PRO A 73 -7.31 -11.70 7.39
C PRO A 73 -8.28 -11.92 6.23
N LYS A 74 -7.82 -12.57 5.15
CA LYS A 74 -8.62 -12.81 3.93
C LYS A 74 -9.95 -13.52 4.20
N VAL A 75 -10.07 -14.21 5.34
CA VAL A 75 -11.27 -14.96 5.76
C VAL A 75 -12.37 -14.05 6.33
N LEU A 76 -12.01 -12.95 7.02
CA LEU A 76 -13.01 -12.04 7.60
C LEU A 76 -13.83 -11.32 6.53
N SER A 77 -13.21 -11.01 5.38
CA SER A 77 -13.89 -10.33 4.28
C SER A 77 -15.06 -11.13 3.70
N LEU A 78 -14.99 -12.46 3.63
CA LEU A 78 -16.06 -13.25 3.01
C LEU A 78 -17.29 -13.34 3.91
N VAL A 79 -17.08 -13.54 5.22
CA VAL A 79 -18.18 -13.61 6.19
C VAL A 79 -18.89 -12.26 6.28
N GLU A 80 -18.15 -11.15 6.35
CA GLU A 80 -18.71 -9.79 6.34
C GLU A 80 -19.53 -9.51 5.07
N LEU A 81 -19.03 -9.91 3.89
CA LEU A 81 -19.75 -9.73 2.62
C LEU A 81 -21.04 -10.57 2.58
N ILE A 82 -21.01 -11.80 3.10
CA ILE A 82 -22.19 -12.65 3.23
C ILE A 82 -23.21 -12.02 4.19
N GLU A 83 -22.78 -11.49 5.32
CA GLU A 83 -23.67 -10.83 6.29
C GLU A 83 -24.31 -9.57 5.71
N GLN A 84 -23.53 -8.72 5.01
CA GLN A 84 -24.07 -7.55 4.33
C GLN A 84 -25.08 -7.94 3.24
N ALA A 85 -24.82 -9.02 2.49
CA ALA A 85 -25.77 -9.53 1.50
C ALA A 85 -27.06 -10.04 2.15
N LYS A 86 -26.97 -10.73 3.30
CA LYS A 86 -28.14 -11.16 4.10
C LYS A 86 -28.95 -9.98 4.65
N LYS A 87 -28.29 -8.92 5.14
CA LYS A 87 -28.95 -7.72 5.65
C LYS A 87 -29.73 -7.00 4.54
N ARG A 88 -29.10 -6.77 3.38
CA ARG A 88 -29.77 -6.16 2.21
C ARG A 88 -31.02 -6.92 1.77
N LYS A 89 -30.98 -8.27 1.83
CA LYS A 89 -32.14 -9.10 1.49
C LYS A 89 -33.31 -8.92 2.47
N LYS A 90 -33.05 -8.71 3.76
CA LYS A 90 -34.07 -8.48 4.80
C LYS A 90 -34.71 -7.09 4.76
N GLU A 91 -34.03 -6.08 4.22
CA GLU A 91 -34.55 -4.71 4.11
C GLU A 91 -35.47 -4.52 2.88
N THR A 92 -35.51 -5.49 1.97
CA THR A 92 -36.32 -5.46 0.75
C THR A 92 -37.59 -6.34 0.86
N GLU A 93 -37.82 -6.98 2.01
CA GLU A 93 -39.06 -7.67 2.40
C GLU A 93 -39.86 -6.80 3.38
#